data_AF-A0A3P8TWN0-F1
#
_entry.id   AF-A0A3P8TWN0-F1
#
_cell.length_a   1.000
_cell.length_b   1.000
_cell.length_c   1.000
_cell.angle_alpha   90.00
_cell.angle_beta   90.00
_cell.angle_gamma   90.00
#
_symmetry.space_group_name_H-M   'P 1'
#
loop_
_entity.id
_entity.type
_entity.pdbx_description
1 polymer ?
#
loop_
_entity_poly.entity_id
_entity_poly.type
_entity_poly.pdbx_seq_one_letter_code
_entity_poly.pdbx_strand_id
1 'polypeptide(L)'
;MYRPILVALAVVLCSAALVNEGKVLVFPLDGSHWINMKVIIEELHSRGHEVTVLRPSDAWYIKPDSPHYKSITLNVAGGFEKDNFGKFATKTLELRRQGVSFWTRMALEIEQVKEFAEVHRVLLLMMQEMFADEKLMQNLHDPKYDLVLTDLVIVGGVLLAHDLGLPLVLNVRWTVQGEGHQAIAPTPLSYVPIPWSELTDKMTFTGRVQNMLIYFFTCFQYWYITDPNYKPFVHRHFGPDVHYMELFQSADIWLMRNDFTFEELEDFVQSSGKHGVIMMTLGTLVEKLAKVLDLATVNRDNFLEALKEVLYEPSYREKMKVLSSLHRDQPMKPLDWAMFWIEFAMRHKGAAHLRTESYKMSTSRYHSIDVAAFLLAVVLLILAVLIAAVKFLWHRLFYKVKKE
;
A
#
# COMPACT_ATOMS: atom_id res chain seq x y z
N MET A 1 29.16 -5.12 54.94
CA MET A 1 29.27 -4.15 53.82
C MET A 1 28.48 -4.54 52.55
N TYR A 2 28.07 -5.81 52.35
CA TYR A 2 27.44 -6.27 51.10
C TYR A 2 25.95 -5.93 50.88
N ARG A 3 25.17 -5.62 51.92
CA ARG A 3 23.73 -5.29 51.80
C ARG A 3 23.40 -4.15 50.81
N PRO A 4 24.04 -2.97 50.86
CA PRO A 4 23.70 -1.89 49.92
C PRO A 4 24.05 -2.22 48.46
N ILE A 5 25.07 -3.04 48.22
CA ILE A 5 25.45 -3.48 46.86
C ILE A 5 24.38 -4.42 46.28
N LEU A 6 23.86 -5.35 47.08
CA LEU A 6 22.77 -6.25 46.68
C LEU A 6 21.47 -5.49 46.41
N VAL A 7 21.13 -4.48 47.22
CA VAL A 7 19.95 -3.63 46.99
C VAL A 7 20.11 -2.78 45.73
N ALA A 8 21.30 -2.18 45.50
CA ALA A 8 21.58 -1.44 44.28
C ALA A 8 21.49 -2.33 43.03
N LEU A 9 22.05 -3.54 43.07
CA LEU A 9 21.93 -4.54 42.00
C LEU A 9 20.48 -4.96 41.76
N ALA A 10 19.69 -5.21 42.81
CA ALA A 10 18.28 -5.55 42.68
C ALA A 10 17.46 -4.40 42.08
N VAL A 11 17.73 -3.15 42.48
CA VAL A 11 17.09 -1.96 41.88
C VAL A 11 17.48 -1.85 40.42
N VAL A 12 18.76 -1.97 40.06
CA VAL A 12 19.22 -1.93 38.65
C VAL A 12 18.63 -3.06 37.81
N LEU A 13 18.50 -4.27 38.35
CA LEU A 13 17.85 -5.40 37.67
C LEU A 13 16.32 -5.23 37.53
N CYS A 14 15.67 -4.48 38.42
CA CYS A 14 14.24 -4.17 38.33
C CYS A 14 13.94 -2.88 37.54
N SER A 15 14.92 -1.98 37.37
CA SER A 15 14.79 -0.73 36.62
C SER A 15 15.45 -0.76 35.24
N ALA A 16 16.28 -1.77 34.95
CA ALA A 16 16.49 -2.19 33.58
C ALA A 16 15.13 -2.63 33.05
N ALA A 17 14.59 -1.86 32.10
CA ALA A 17 13.55 -2.38 31.24
C ALA A 17 14.06 -3.71 30.67
N LEU A 18 13.21 -4.74 30.66
CA LEU A 18 13.47 -5.96 29.91
C LEU A 18 13.57 -5.56 28.44
N VAL A 19 14.78 -5.24 27.99
CA VAL A 19 15.13 -5.07 26.58
C VAL A 19 14.91 -6.44 25.97
N ASN A 20 13.73 -6.59 25.37
CA ASN A 20 13.29 -7.85 24.82
C ASN A 20 13.96 -8.00 23.46
N GLU A 21 15.25 -8.37 23.49
CA GLU A 21 16.08 -8.64 22.32
C GLU A 21 15.30 -9.60 21.41
N GLY A 22 14.94 -9.08 20.24
CA GLY A 22 13.97 -9.69 19.36
C GLY A 22 14.53 -9.76 17.96
N LYS A 23 14.28 -10.87 17.29
CA LYS A 23 14.84 -11.17 15.98
C LYS A 23 13.85 -10.75 14.90
N VAL A 24 14.17 -9.68 14.17
CA VAL A 24 13.31 -9.14 13.12
C VAL A 24 13.84 -9.56 11.75
N LEU A 25 13.03 -10.32 11.02
CA LEU A 25 13.29 -10.60 9.61
C LEU A 25 12.67 -9.48 8.77
N VAL A 26 13.48 -8.79 7.97
CA VAL A 26 13.02 -7.71 7.11
C VAL A 26 13.07 -8.15 5.66
N PHE A 27 11.93 -8.00 5.00
CA PHE A 27 11.79 -8.18 3.56
C PHE A 27 11.47 -6.82 2.91
N PRO A 28 12.49 -6.04 2.50
CA PRO A 28 12.31 -4.69 2.00
C PRO A 28 11.98 -4.66 0.50
N LEU A 29 11.44 -3.53 0.04
CA LEU A 29 11.57 -3.06 -1.33
C LEU A 29 12.67 -1.98 -1.38
N ASP A 30 13.51 -2.02 -2.41
CA ASP A 30 14.58 -1.04 -2.64
C ASP A 30 14.04 0.31 -3.18
N GLY A 31 14.93 1.28 -3.40
CA GLY A 31 14.58 2.61 -3.90
C GLY A 31 13.93 3.48 -2.83
N SER A 32 12.82 4.13 -3.16
CA SER A 32 12.13 5.06 -2.24
C SER A 32 11.55 4.39 -1.00
N HIS A 33 11.18 3.11 -1.09
CA HIS A 33 10.60 2.34 0.02
C HIS A 33 11.65 2.03 1.10
N TRP A 34 12.89 1.77 0.68
CA TRP A 34 14.01 1.51 1.59
C TRP A 34 14.31 2.67 2.54
N ILE A 35 14.13 3.93 2.12
CA ILE A 35 14.48 5.11 2.93
C ILE A 35 13.73 5.09 4.28
N ASN A 36 12.43 4.80 4.27
CA ASN A 36 11.63 4.71 5.50
C ASN A 36 11.93 3.42 6.27
N MET A 37 12.11 2.30 5.58
CA MET A 37 12.45 1.02 6.21
C MET A 37 13.77 1.10 6.97
N LYS A 38 14.77 1.79 6.41
CA LYS A 38 16.09 2.03 7.03
C LYS A 38 15.97 2.74 8.38
N VAL A 39 15.15 3.78 8.50
CA VAL A 39 14.94 4.50 9.77
C VAL A 39 14.34 3.59 10.84
N ILE A 40 13.39 2.74 10.46
CA ILE A 40 12.78 1.73 11.35
C ILE A 40 13.80 0.68 11.77
N ILE A 41 14.65 0.21 10.86
CA ILE A 41 15.75 -0.74 11.16
C ILE A 41 16.79 -0.13 12.11
N GLU A 42 17.20 1.12 11.86
CA GLU A 42 18.20 1.82 12.68
C GLU A 42 17.68 2.04 14.11
N GLU A 43 16.39 2.36 14.27
CA GLU A 43 15.73 2.46 15.57
C GLU A 43 15.61 1.08 16.27
N LEU A 44 15.14 0.04 15.56
CA LEU A 44 15.07 -1.33 16.10
C LEU A 44 16.43 -1.81 16.61
N HIS A 45 17.48 -1.59 15.83
CA HIS A 45 18.85 -1.90 16.21
C HIS A 45 19.30 -1.10 17.44
N SER A 46 18.99 0.20 17.51
CA SER A 46 19.31 1.04 18.68
C SER A 46 18.60 0.60 19.96
N ARG A 47 17.44 -0.06 19.83
CA ARG A 47 16.67 -0.68 20.92
C ARG A 47 17.16 -2.08 21.29
N GLY A 48 18.18 -2.61 20.62
CA GLY A 48 18.77 -3.92 20.91
C GLY A 48 18.07 -5.09 20.22
N HIS A 49 17.32 -4.86 19.14
CA HIS A 49 16.77 -5.95 18.32
C HIS A 49 17.79 -6.43 17.27
N GLU A 50 17.85 -7.74 17.05
CA GLU A 50 18.67 -8.34 15.99
C GLU A 50 17.90 -8.28 14.66
N VAL A 51 18.35 -7.42 13.74
CA VAL A 51 17.70 -7.24 12.44
C VAL A 51 18.44 -8.02 11.35
N THR A 52 17.74 -8.87 10.61
CA THR A 52 18.23 -9.51 9.38
C THR A 52 17.45 -9.01 8.18
N VAL A 53 18.14 -8.53 7.13
CA VAL A 53 17.53 -7.97 5.91
C VAL A 53 17.81 -8.89 4.72
N LEU A 54 16.77 -9.37 4.04
CA LEU A 54 16.94 -9.98 2.72
C LEU A 54 17.19 -8.87 1.68
N ARG A 55 18.16 -9.07 0.78
CA ARG A 55 18.34 -8.21 -0.40
C ARG A 55 18.66 -9.02 -1.65
N PRO A 56 18.15 -8.63 -2.83
CA PRO A 56 18.63 -9.17 -4.10
C PRO A 56 20.06 -8.68 -4.38
N SER A 57 20.80 -9.41 -5.22
CA SER A 57 22.21 -9.12 -5.50
C SER A 57 22.42 -7.77 -6.22
N ASP A 58 21.41 -7.32 -6.97
CA ASP A 58 21.39 -6.08 -7.75
C ASP A 58 20.86 -4.85 -7.00
N ALA A 59 20.47 -4.96 -5.72
CA ALA A 59 19.93 -3.82 -4.95
C ALA A 59 20.92 -2.65 -4.82
N TRP A 60 20.43 -1.42 -5.07
CA TRP A 60 21.17 -0.16 -5.17
C TRP A 60 21.42 0.50 -3.81
N TYR A 61 20.42 0.58 -2.93
CA TYR A 61 20.51 1.32 -1.66
C TYR A 61 20.63 0.42 -0.43
N ILE A 62 20.17 -0.84 -0.52
CA ILE A 62 20.31 -1.84 0.54
C ILE A 62 21.72 -2.41 0.46
N LYS A 63 22.62 -2.00 1.35
CA LYS A 63 24.02 -2.48 1.34
C LYS A 63 24.13 -3.89 1.94
N PRO A 64 25.08 -4.73 1.48
CA PRO A 64 25.36 -6.02 2.10
C PRO A 64 25.96 -5.83 3.51
N ASP A 65 26.90 -4.89 3.66
CA ASP A 65 27.53 -4.57 4.94
C ASP A 65 26.83 -3.38 5.61
N SER A 66 26.45 -3.55 6.86
CA SER A 66 25.78 -2.53 7.68
C SER A 66 26.10 -2.76 9.16
N PRO A 67 26.33 -1.71 9.97
CA PRO A 67 26.41 -1.85 11.42
C PRO A 67 25.04 -2.10 12.06
N HIS A 68 23.93 -1.84 11.35
CA HIS A 68 22.57 -1.85 11.90
C HIS A 68 21.78 -3.13 11.60
N TYR A 69 22.25 -3.98 10.69
CA TYR A 69 21.57 -5.22 10.32
C TYR A 69 22.54 -6.25 9.71
N LYS A 70 22.20 -7.53 9.85
CA LYS A 70 22.82 -8.63 9.07
C LYS A 70 22.10 -8.71 7.73
N SER A 71 22.82 -8.98 6.63
CA SER A 71 22.19 -9.17 5.32
C SER A 71 22.22 -10.63 4.86
N ILE A 72 21.16 -11.03 4.16
CA ILE A 72 21.12 -12.26 3.35
C ILE A 72 20.98 -11.81 1.90
N THR A 73 22.03 -12.05 1.10
CA THR A 73 22.01 -11.69 -0.34
C THR A 73 21.48 -12.86 -1.16
N LEU A 74 20.40 -12.60 -1.89
CA LEU A 74 19.79 -13.53 -2.85
C LEU A 74 20.52 -13.40 -4.20
N ASN A 75 20.92 -14.52 -4.80
CA ASN A 75 21.63 -14.55 -6.09
C ASN A 75 20.68 -14.40 -7.31
N VAL A 76 19.72 -13.49 -7.20
CA VAL A 76 18.64 -13.27 -8.16
C VAL A 76 18.34 -11.76 -8.27
N ALA A 77 17.84 -11.35 -9.43
CA ALA A 77 17.51 -9.95 -9.70
C ALA A 77 16.25 -9.51 -8.94
N GLY A 78 16.27 -8.31 -8.36
CA GLY A 78 15.22 -7.77 -7.50
C GLY A 78 14.01 -7.17 -8.22
N GLY A 79 14.02 -7.14 -9.55
CA GLY A 79 12.96 -6.52 -10.36
C GLY A 79 13.10 -5.01 -10.56
N PHE A 80 14.10 -4.38 -9.94
CA PHE A 80 14.36 -2.94 -10.04
C PHE A 80 15.78 -2.70 -10.56
N GLU A 81 16.00 -2.96 -11.85
CA GLU A 81 17.27 -2.64 -12.51
C GLU A 81 17.34 -1.13 -12.84
N LYS A 82 18.47 -0.49 -12.51
CA LYS A 82 18.65 0.97 -12.61
C LYS A 82 18.41 1.51 -14.02
N ASP A 83 18.90 0.80 -15.03
CA ASP A 83 18.79 1.24 -16.42
C ASP A 83 17.37 1.07 -16.96
N ASN A 84 16.60 0.10 -16.47
CA ASN A 84 15.20 -0.10 -16.88
C ASN A 84 14.30 0.95 -16.23
N PHE A 85 14.47 1.22 -14.93
CA PHE A 85 13.79 2.32 -14.25
C PHE A 85 14.13 3.69 -14.89
N GLY A 86 15.39 3.89 -15.29
CA GLY A 86 15.83 5.10 -16.00
C GLY A 86 15.12 5.28 -17.36
N LYS A 87 14.95 4.20 -18.13
CA LYS A 87 14.17 4.20 -19.40
C LYS A 87 12.70 4.48 -19.14
N PHE A 88 12.09 3.81 -18.16
CA PHE A 88 10.68 4.01 -17.78
C PHE A 88 10.40 5.47 -17.37
N ALA A 89 11.24 6.03 -16.50
CA ALA A 89 11.14 7.42 -16.06
C ALA A 89 11.30 8.40 -17.24
N THR A 90 12.31 8.21 -18.09
CA THR A 90 12.55 9.05 -19.28
C THR A 90 11.36 9.03 -20.23
N LYS A 91 10.86 7.84 -20.58
CA LYS A 91 9.71 7.67 -21.48
C LYS A 91 8.42 8.26 -20.91
N THR A 92 8.21 8.13 -19.59
CA THR A 92 7.07 8.74 -18.88
C THR A 92 7.13 10.26 -18.93
N LEU A 93 8.32 10.85 -18.75
CA LEU A 93 8.53 12.29 -18.88
C LEU A 93 8.31 12.76 -20.33
N GLU A 94 8.88 12.07 -21.32
CA GLU A 94 8.70 12.37 -22.75
C GLU A 94 7.22 12.36 -23.16
N LEU A 95 6.47 11.33 -22.76
CA LEU A 95 5.02 11.28 -23.00
C LEU A 95 4.31 12.46 -22.34
N ARG A 96 4.56 12.74 -21.06
CA ARG A 96 3.94 13.89 -20.36
C ARG A 96 4.32 15.23 -21.01
N ARG A 97 5.50 15.38 -21.64
CA ARG A 97 5.87 16.59 -22.41
C ARG A 97 5.07 16.78 -23.70
N GLN A 98 4.40 15.76 -24.22
CA GLN A 98 3.51 15.85 -25.39
C GLN A 98 2.13 16.47 -25.05
N GLY A 99 1.88 16.75 -23.77
CA GLY A 99 0.65 17.39 -23.30
C GLY A 99 -0.53 16.44 -23.04
N VAL A 100 -1.62 16.99 -22.53
CA VAL A 100 -2.78 16.28 -21.97
C VAL A 100 -3.78 15.77 -23.01
N SER A 101 -3.30 15.05 -24.03
CA SER A 101 -4.17 14.38 -25.01
C SER A 101 -4.70 13.03 -24.48
N PHE A 102 -5.87 12.60 -24.96
CA PHE A 102 -6.40 11.26 -24.66
C PHE A 102 -5.42 10.15 -25.05
N TRP A 103 -4.74 10.28 -26.20
CA TRP A 103 -3.74 9.32 -26.66
C TRP A 103 -2.50 9.30 -25.76
N THR A 104 -2.05 10.47 -25.29
CA THR A 104 -0.96 10.58 -24.32
C THR A 104 -1.32 9.88 -23.01
N ARG A 105 -2.56 10.08 -22.52
CA ARG A 105 -3.05 9.39 -21.31
C ARG A 105 -3.09 7.88 -21.51
N MET A 106 -3.66 7.40 -22.61
CA MET A 106 -3.69 5.95 -22.93
C MET A 106 -2.29 5.36 -23.05
N ALA A 107 -1.32 6.07 -23.65
CA ALA A 107 0.07 5.63 -23.71
C ALA A 107 0.71 5.53 -22.31
N LEU A 108 0.47 6.52 -21.44
CA LEU A 108 0.94 6.50 -20.04
C LEU A 108 0.34 5.34 -19.23
N GLU A 109 -0.94 5.00 -19.41
CA GLU A 109 -1.55 3.81 -18.79
C GLU A 109 -0.90 2.52 -19.28
N ILE A 110 -0.70 2.39 -20.60
CA ILE A 110 -0.11 1.19 -21.21
C ILE A 110 1.33 0.96 -20.72
N GLU A 111 2.13 2.03 -20.59
CA GLU A 111 3.51 1.90 -20.10
C GLU A 111 3.56 1.58 -18.59
N GLN A 112 2.68 2.16 -17.77
CA GLN A 112 2.54 1.77 -16.36
C GLN A 112 2.12 0.30 -16.21
N VAL A 113 1.17 -0.18 -17.01
CA VAL A 113 0.74 -1.59 -17.01
C VAL A 113 1.88 -2.53 -17.35
N LYS A 114 2.69 -2.20 -18.36
CA LYS A 114 3.85 -3.03 -18.75
C LYS A 114 4.89 -3.11 -17.65
N GLU A 115 5.28 -1.96 -17.09
CA GLU A 115 6.28 -1.89 -16.01
C GLU A 115 5.79 -2.65 -14.77
N PHE A 116 4.52 -2.44 -14.38
CA PHE A 116 3.90 -3.14 -13.27
C PHE A 116 3.90 -4.67 -13.49
N ALA A 117 3.49 -5.14 -14.68
CA ALA A 117 3.51 -6.56 -15.01
C ALA A 117 4.93 -7.15 -14.98
N GLU A 118 5.93 -6.44 -15.50
CA GLU A 118 7.33 -6.90 -15.52
C GLU A 118 7.94 -6.98 -14.11
N VAL A 119 7.72 -5.95 -13.28
CA VAL A 119 8.12 -5.96 -11.86
C VAL A 119 7.51 -7.17 -11.15
N HIS A 120 6.20 -7.41 -11.29
CA HIS A 120 5.54 -8.55 -10.64
C HIS A 120 6.04 -9.91 -11.18
N ARG A 121 6.41 -9.99 -12.46
CA ARG A 121 7.02 -11.18 -13.07
C ARG A 121 8.39 -11.49 -12.45
N VAL A 122 9.27 -10.49 -12.34
CA VAL A 122 10.61 -10.69 -11.75
C VAL A 122 10.52 -10.99 -10.26
N LEU A 123 9.66 -10.29 -9.51
CA LEU A 123 9.42 -10.58 -8.10
C LEU A 123 8.89 -12.01 -7.88
N LEU A 124 8.00 -12.51 -8.76
CA LEU A 124 7.51 -13.89 -8.66
C LEU A 124 8.62 -14.91 -8.95
N LEU A 125 9.51 -14.65 -9.92
CA LEU A 125 10.68 -15.50 -10.17
C LEU A 125 11.64 -15.51 -8.98
N MET A 126 11.93 -14.34 -8.40
CA MET A 126 12.73 -14.22 -7.18
C MET A 126 12.16 -15.08 -6.04
N MET A 127 10.83 -15.16 -5.91
CA MET A 127 10.17 -16.04 -4.94
C MET A 127 10.20 -17.52 -5.33
N GLN A 128 10.09 -17.87 -6.61
CA GLN A 128 10.23 -19.26 -7.05
C GLN A 128 11.63 -19.82 -6.75
N GLU A 129 12.69 -19.07 -7.07
CA GLU A 129 14.07 -19.46 -6.77
C GLU A 129 14.34 -19.51 -5.26
N MET A 130 13.85 -18.50 -4.50
CA MET A 130 14.05 -18.44 -3.05
C MET A 130 13.37 -19.60 -2.31
N PHE A 131 12.12 -19.93 -2.64
CA PHE A 131 11.39 -21.05 -2.01
C PHE A 131 11.90 -22.43 -2.48
N ALA A 132 12.59 -22.51 -3.63
CA ALA A 132 13.20 -23.74 -4.12
C ALA A 132 14.58 -24.04 -3.50
N ASP A 133 15.30 -23.02 -2.99
CA ASP A 133 16.56 -23.21 -2.27
C ASP A 133 16.30 -23.70 -0.84
N GLU A 134 16.24 -25.01 -0.66
CA GLU A 134 16.07 -25.67 0.65
C GLU A 134 17.08 -25.19 1.70
N LYS A 135 18.32 -24.89 1.30
CA LYS A 135 19.37 -24.45 2.22
C LYS A 135 19.13 -23.00 2.67
N LEU A 136 18.71 -22.13 1.76
CA LEU A 136 18.30 -20.77 2.09
C LEU A 136 17.08 -20.78 3.01
N MET A 137 16.05 -21.57 2.70
CA MET A 137 14.85 -21.68 3.54
C MET A 137 15.19 -22.23 4.93
N GLN A 138 16.06 -23.25 5.04
CA GLN A 138 16.59 -23.72 6.34
C GLN A 138 17.30 -22.59 7.11
N ASN A 139 18.17 -21.81 6.45
CA ASN A 139 18.82 -20.65 7.08
C ASN A 139 17.84 -19.53 7.51
N LEU A 140 16.61 -19.49 6.99
CA LEU A 140 15.55 -18.58 7.43
C LEU A 140 14.71 -19.17 8.58
N HIS A 141 14.56 -20.49 8.64
CA HIS A 141 13.84 -21.21 9.71
C HIS A 141 14.69 -21.38 10.99
N ASP A 142 16.01 -21.54 10.88
CA ASP A 142 16.93 -21.82 11.99
C ASP A 142 17.07 -20.69 13.02
N PRO A 143 17.17 -19.39 12.66
CA PRO A 143 17.44 -18.32 13.62
C PRO A 143 16.32 -18.08 14.64
N LYS A 144 15.11 -18.61 14.39
CA LYS A 144 13.86 -18.38 15.14
C LYS A 144 13.58 -16.88 15.33
N TYR A 145 13.24 -16.24 14.22
CA TYR A 145 12.73 -14.87 14.19
C TYR A 145 11.44 -14.72 15.00
N ASP A 146 11.18 -13.50 15.49
CA ASP A 146 9.99 -13.17 16.29
C ASP A 146 8.90 -12.46 15.49
N LEU A 147 9.24 -11.83 14.36
CA LEU A 147 8.31 -11.20 13.41
C LEU A 147 8.94 -11.00 12.03
N VAL A 148 8.10 -10.83 11.01
CA VAL A 148 8.48 -10.35 9.68
C VAL A 148 7.99 -8.92 9.47
N LEU A 149 8.90 -8.03 9.07
CA LEU A 149 8.63 -6.64 8.70
C LEU A 149 8.80 -6.48 7.19
N THR A 150 7.76 -6.07 6.47
CA THR A 150 7.79 -6.00 4.99
C THR A 150 7.05 -4.79 4.42
N ASP A 151 7.36 -4.46 3.17
CA ASP A 151 6.62 -3.48 2.37
C ASP A 151 5.82 -4.21 1.27
N LEU A 152 4.51 -3.93 1.17
CA LEU A 152 3.52 -4.72 0.42
C LEU A 152 3.53 -4.53 -1.09
N VAL A 153 4.42 -3.71 -1.63
CA VAL A 153 4.68 -3.72 -3.08
C VAL A 153 5.31 -5.05 -3.51
N ILE A 154 5.93 -5.80 -2.58
CA ILE A 154 6.38 -7.17 -2.82
C ILE A 154 5.62 -8.15 -1.90
N VAL A 155 4.97 -9.14 -2.52
CA VAL A 155 4.25 -10.22 -1.81
C VAL A 155 5.19 -11.09 -0.95
N GLY A 156 6.47 -11.19 -1.33
CA GLY A 156 7.44 -12.12 -0.76
C GLY A 156 7.55 -12.15 0.76
N GLY A 157 7.58 -10.99 1.42
CA GLY A 157 7.60 -10.93 2.88
C GLY A 157 6.32 -11.46 3.54
N VAL A 158 5.17 -11.29 2.89
CA VAL A 158 3.89 -11.87 3.33
C VAL A 158 3.92 -13.40 3.21
N LEU A 159 4.46 -13.93 2.11
CA LEU A 159 4.58 -15.38 1.90
C LEU A 159 5.56 -16.02 2.89
N LEU A 160 6.70 -15.36 3.16
CA LEU A 160 7.67 -15.80 4.16
C LEU A 160 7.09 -15.77 5.59
N ALA A 161 6.32 -14.74 5.95
CA ALA A 161 5.67 -14.70 7.26
C ALA A 161 4.70 -15.87 7.46
N HIS A 162 3.96 -16.23 6.41
CA HIS A 162 3.08 -17.39 6.42
C HIS A 162 3.84 -18.72 6.53
N ASP A 163 4.90 -18.91 5.74
CA ASP A 163 5.77 -20.10 5.77
C ASP A 163 6.47 -20.32 7.13
N LEU A 164 7.00 -19.23 7.70
CA LEU A 164 7.69 -19.25 9.00
C LEU A 164 6.71 -19.28 10.20
N GLY A 165 5.40 -19.09 9.97
CA GLY A 165 4.38 -18.99 11.02
C GLY A 165 4.56 -17.78 11.94
N LEU A 166 5.03 -16.65 11.41
CA LEU A 166 5.45 -15.48 12.18
C LEU A 166 4.45 -14.31 12.13
N PRO A 167 4.42 -13.48 13.20
CA PRO A 167 3.72 -12.21 13.17
C PRO A 167 4.16 -11.32 12.01
N LEU A 168 3.19 -10.73 11.31
CA LEU A 168 3.44 -9.92 10.11
C LEU A 168 3.17 -8.44 10.37
N VAL A 169 4.19 -7.61 10.18
CA VAL A 169 4.11 -6.14 10.25
C VAL A 169 4.33 -5.52 8.88
N LEU A 170 3.39 -4.67 8.47
CA LEU A 170 3.34 -4.06 7.14
C LEU A 170 3.69 -2.57 7.20
N ASN A 171 4.74 -2.15 6.49
CA ASN A 171 5.30 -0.78 6.54
C ASN A 171 4.90 0.10 5.34
N VAL A 172 3.63 0.09 4.92
CA VAL A 172 3.21 0.83 3.71
C VAL A 172 1.72 1.14 3.68
N ARG A 173 1.33 2.22 2.99
CA ARG A 173 -0.08 2.56 2.68
C ARG A 173 -0.64 1.74 1.52
N TRP A 174 0.18 1.43 0.52
CA TRP A 174 -0.17 0.78 -0.76
C TRP A 174 0.14 -0.72 -0.80
N THR A 175 -0.65 -1.49 -1.55
CA THR A 175 -0.48 -2.93 -1.80
C THR A 175 -0.42 -3.22 -3.31
N VAL A 176 -0.04 -4.45 -3.67
CA VAL A 176 -0.23 -5.01 -5.03
C VAL A 176 -1.67 -4.86 -5.56
N GLN A 177 -2.68 -4.80 -4.69
CA GLN A 177 -4.11 -4.68 -5.04
C GLN A 177 -4.73 -3.29 -4.76
N GLY A 178 -3.92 -2.24 -4.58
CA GLY A 178 -4.40 -0.86 -4.38
C GLY A 178 -4.18 -0.32 -2.98
N GLU A 179 -5.09 0.54 -2.49
CA GLU A 179 -4.96 1.14 -1.15
C GLU A 179 -5.05 0.07 -0.05
N GLY A 180 -4.22 0.17 0.98
CA GLY A 180 -4.17 -0.80 2.06
C GLY A 180 -5.49 -0.94 2.80
N HIS A 181 -6.18 0.17 3.10
CA HIS A 181 -7.47 0.09 3.78
C HIS A 181 -8.53 -0.65 2.96
N GLN A 182 -8.42 -0.72 1.62
CA GLN A 182 -9.37 -1.48 0.78
C GLN A 182 -9.34 -2.99 1.06
N ALA A 183 -8.25 -3.51 1.62
CA ALA A 183 -8.16 -4.90 2.05
C ALA A 183 -9.04 -5.21 3.28
N ILE A 184 -9.39 -4.20 4.09
CA ILE A 184 -10.09 -4.39 5.38
C ILE A 184 -11.42 -3.62 5.48
N ALA A 185 -11.61 -2.56 4.71
CA ALA A 185 -12.75 -1.65 4.73
C ALA A 185 -13.09 -1.08 3.33
N PRO A 186 -14.38 -0.91 2.99
CA PRO A 186 -14.80 -0.38 1.69
C PRO A 186 -14.52 1.13 1.53
N THR A 187 -14.30 1.56 0.30
CA THR A 187 -14.04 2.97 -0.08
C THR A 187 -15.26 3.60 -0.78
N PRO A 188 -15.74 4.78 -0.35
CA PRO A 188 -16.82 5.48 -1.05
C PRO A 188 -16.28 6.18 -2.32
N LEU A 189 -16.41 5.51 -3.47
CA LEU A 189 -15.99 6.00 -4.80
C LEU A 189 -16.63 7.32 -5.24
N SER A 190 -17.67 7.78 -4.55
CA SER A 190 -18.29 9.08 -4.75
C SER A 190 -17.49 10.25 -4.19
N TYR A 191 -16.56 9.98 -3.28
CA TYR A 191 -15.74 10.96 -2.56
C TYR A 191 -14.25 10.67 -2.72
N VAL A 192 -13.82 9.43 -2.50
CA VAL A 192 -12.38 9.10 -2.60
C VAL A 192 -12.01 8.86 -4.07
N PRO A 193 -11.10 9.66 -4.65
CA PRO A 193 -10.61 9.44 -6.01
C PRO A 193 -9.74 8.19 -6.07
N ILE A 194 -9.81 7.46 -7.18
CA ILE A 194 -8.93 6.33 -7.45
C ILE A 194 -7.50 6.86 -7.67
N PRO A 195 -6.47 6.20 -7.13
CA PRO A 195 -5.09 6.62 -7.32
C PRO A 195 -4.76 6.78 -8.81
N TRP A 196 -3.87 7.70 -9.14
CA TRP A 196 -3.51 8.04 -10.53
C TRP A 196 -4.62 8.67 -11.38
N SER A 197 -5.87 8.76 -10.92
CA SER A 197 -6.98 9.34 -11.70
C SER A 197 -6.86 10.85 -11.99
N GLU A 198 -6.00 11.56 -11.25
CA GLU A 198 -5.85 13.03 -11.29
C GLU A 198 -7.16 13.78 -10.90
N LEU A 199 -8.08 13.07 -10.24
CA LEU A 199 -9.29 13.60 -9.61
C LEU A 199 -9.03 13.99 -8.14
N THR A 200 -9.89 14.85 -7.59
CA THR A 200 -9.88 15.28 -6.18
C THR A 200 -11.08 14.70 -5.41
N ASP A 201 -11.16 14.94 -4.11
CA ASP A 201 -12.35 14.68 -3.30
C ASP A 201 -13.62 15.42 -3.82
N LYS A 202 -13.41 16.64 -4.33
CA LYS A 202 -14.42 17.58 -4.84
C LYS A 202 -14.89 17.22 -6.26
N MET A 203 -15.35 15.99 -6.46
CA MET A 203 -15.85 15.50 -7.75
C MET A 203 -17.28 15.98 -8.11
N THR A 204 -17.42 16.59 -9.28
CA THR A 204 -18.71 16.74 -9.97
C THR A 204 -19.26 15.37 -10.42
N PHE A 205 -20.50 15.31 -10.93
CA PHE A 205 -21.08 14.06 -11.44
C PHE A 205 -20.19 13.38 -12.49
N THR A 206 -19.69 14.13 -13.47
CA THR A 206 -18.78 13.60 -14.50
C THR A 206 -17.47 13.09 -13.90
N GLY A 207 -16.92 13.78 -12.90
CA GLY A 207 -15.76 13.32 -12.15
C GLY A 207 -16.01 11.98 -11.46
N ARG A 208 -17.17 11.80 -10.80
CA ARG A 208 -17.54 10.51 -10.18
C ARG A 208 -17.74 9.39 -11.21
N VAL A 209 -18.31 9.68 -12.39
CA VAL A 209 -18.42 8.70 -13.48
C VAL A 209 -17.03 8.28 -13.97
N GLN A 210 -16.11 9.22 -14.20
CA GLN A 210 -14.73 8.92 -14.53
C GLN A 210 -14.05 8.10 -13.43
N ASN A 211 -14.27 8.44 -12.16
CA ASN A 211 -13.70 7.71 -11.01
C ASN A 211 -14.15 6.25 -10.96
N MET A 212 -15.44 5.99 -11.20
CA MET A 212 -15.98 4.62 -11.28
C MET A 212 -15.41 3.84 -12.48
N LEU A 213 -15.25 4.48 -13.64
CA LEU A 213 -14.65 3.83 -14.81
C LEU A 213 -13.19 3.43 -14.56
N ILE A 214 -12.41 4.32 -13.92
CA ILE A 214 -11.02 4.02 -13.53
C ILE A 214 -11.00 2.91 -12.47
N TYR A 215 -11.88 2.93 -11.47
CA TYR A 215 -12.01 1.85 -10.50
C TYR A 215 -12.24 0.48 -11.16
N PHE A 216 -13.18 0.37 -12.10
CA PHE A 216 -13.43 -0.89 -12.81
C PHE A 216 -12.24 -1.32 -13.67
N PHE A 217 -11.54 -0.37 -14.31
CA PHE A 217 -10.32 -0.65 -15.05
C PHE A 217 -9.20 -1.17 -14.13
N THR A 218 -9.00 -0.56 -12.97
CA THR A 218 -8.05 -1.00 -11.94
C THR A 218 -8.38 -2.38 -11.38
N CYS A 219 -9.66 -2.68 -11.11
CA CYS A 219 -10.09 -4.02 -10.73
C CYS A 219 -9.79 -5.06 -11.82
N PHE A 220 -10.02 -4.72 -13.09
CA PHE A 220 -9.69 -5.57 -14.23
C PHE A 220 -8.17 -5.77 -14.38
N GLN A 221 -7.35 -4.73 -14.19
CA GLN A 221 -5.89 -4.82 -14.19
C GLN A 221 -5.40 -5.82 -13.12
N TYR A 222 -5.90 -5.74 -11.89
CA TYR A 222 -5.52 -6.69 -10.83
C TYR A 222 -5.94 -8.12 -11.16
N TRP A 223 -7.18 -8.32 -11.62
CA TRP A 223 -7.69 -9.64 -12.04
C TRP A 223 -6.92 -10.23 -13.23
N TYR A 224 -6.43 -9.40 -14.15
CA TYR A 224 -5.69 -9.87 -15.33
C TYR A 224 -4.19 -10.07 -15.07
N ILE A 225 -3.57 -9.24 -14.22
CA ILE A 225 -2.10 -9.22 -14.02
C ILE A 225 -1.69 -9.97 -12.76
N THR A 226 -2.37 -9.78 -11.63
CA THR A 226 -1.91 -10.31 -10.33
C THR A 226 -2.47 -11.71 -10.07
N ASP A 227 -3.77 -11.90 -10.24
CA ASP A 227 -4.49 -13.14 -9.95
C ASP A 227 -3.90 -14.38 -10.67
N PRO A 228 -3.63 -14.35 -12.01
CA PRO A 228 -3.13 -15.53 -12.72
C PRO A 228 -1.69 -15.89 -12.37
N ASN A 229 -0.94 -14.96 -11.78
CA ASN A 229 0.46 -15.14 -11.43
C ASN A 229 0.63 -15.60 -9.97
N TYR A 230 -0.05 -14.96 -9.03
CA TYR A 230 0.13 -15.25 -7.61
C TYR A 230 -0.75 -16.39 -7.07
N LYS A 231 -2.00 -16.54 -7.53
CA LYS A 231 -2.88 -17.63 -7.03
C LYS A 231 -2.29 -19.02 -7.30
N PRO A 232 -1.74 -19.34 -8.50
CA PRO A 232 -1.11 -20.64 -8.72
C PRO A 232 0.17 -20.84 -7.91
N PHE A 233 0.92 -19.77 -7.59
CA PHE A 233 2.09 -19.86 -6.71
C PHE A 233 1.67 -20.20 -5.27
N VAL A 234 0.69 -19.48 -4.72
CA VAL A 234 0.17 -19.70 -3.37
C VAL A 234 -0.40 -21.12 -3.24
N HIS A 235 -1.27 -21.55 -4.17
CA HIS A 235 -1.87 -22.89 -4.09
C HIS A 235 -0.83 -24.01 -4.23
N ARG A 236 0.31 -23.78 -4.91
CA ARG A 236 1.38 -24.77 -5.06
C ARG A 236 2.19 -24.97 -3.79
N HIS A 237 2.47 -23.90 -3.04
CA HIS A 237 3.33 -23.94 -1.85
C HIS A 237 2.55 -24.12 -0.55
N PHE A 238 1.35 -23.51 -0.45
CA PHE A 238 0.56 -23.46 0.79
C PHE A 238 -0.77 -24.24 0.71
N GLY A 239 -1.08 -24.82 -0.46
CA GLY A 239 -2.28 -25.63 -0.67
C GLY A 239 -3.49 -24.86 -1.21
N PRO A 240 -4.51 -25.57 -1.73
CA PRO A 240 -5.63 -24.96 -2.46
C PRO A 240 -6.60 -24.15 -1.58
N ASP A 241 -6.57 -24.38 -0.26
CA ASP A 241 -7.46 -23.71 0.70
C ASP A 241 -6.95 -22.32 1.11
N VAL A 242 -5.70 -21.98 0.79
CA VAL A 242 -5.08 -20.69 1.16
C VAL A 242 -5.38 -19.64 0.10
N HIS A 243 -6.23 -18.67 0.43
CA HIS A 243 -6.56 -17.58 -0.48
C HIS A 243 -5.51 -16.46 -0.45
N TYR A 244 -4.99 -16.09 -1.62
CA TYR A 244 -3.96 -15.05 -1.80
C TYR A 244 -4.23 -13.76 -1.01
N MET A 245 -5.48 -13.28 -0.99
CA MET A 245 -5.83 -12.02 -0.31
C MET A 245 -5.86 -12.14 1.23
N GLU A 246 -6.20 -13.31 1.76
CA GLU A 246 -6.22 -13.56 3.20
C GLU A 246 -4.82 -13.43 3.80
N LEU A 247 -3.77 -13.74 3.02
CA LEU A 247 -2.38 -13.56 3.44
C LEU A 247 -2.09 -12.09 3.80
N PHE A 248 -2.58 -11.12 3.02
CA PHE A 248 -2.45 -9.69 3.31
C PHE A 248 -3.33 -9.27 4.50
N GLN A 249 -4.59 -9.73 4.52
CA GLN A 249 -5.54 -9.40 5.59
C GLN A 249 -5.17 -10.03 6.95
N SER A 250 -4.37 -11.10 6.94
CA SER A 250 -3.89 -11.80 8.13
C SER A 250 -2.75 -11.08 8.86
N ALA A 251 -2.27 -9.94 8.34
CA ALA A 251 -1.25 -9.16 9.03
C ALA A 251 -1.71 -8.71 10.42
N ASP A 252 -0.75 -8.66 11.35
CA ASP A 252 -1.02 -8.33 12.73
C ASP A 252 -1.01 -6.82 12.97
N ILE A 253 -0.07 -6.12 12.34
CA ILE A 253 0.06 -4.66 12.44
C ILE A 253 0.26 -4.06 11.06
N TRP A 254 -0.50 -3.00 10.78
CA TRP A 254 -0.33 -2.18 9.59
C TRP A 254 0.15 -0.79 9.99
N LEU A 255 1.43 -0.51 9.75
CA LEU A 255 2.02 0.83 9.88
C LEU A 255 1.63 1.66 8.64
N MET A 256 0.34 2.00 8.56
CA MET A 256 -0.19 2.85 7.50
C MET A 256 0.41 4.24 7.60
N ARG A 257 1.09 4.66 6.53
CA ARG A 257 1.80 5.95 6.44
C ARG A 257 0.79 7.06 6.10
N ASN A 258 -0.06 7.39 7.07
CA ASN A 258 -1.09 8.41 6.96
C ASN A 258 -0.71 9.62 7.83
N ASP A 259 -0.94 10.83 7.31
CA ASP A 259 -0.83 12.08 8.09
C ASP A 259 -2.25 12.64 8.27
N PHE A 260 -2.53 13.32 9.38
CA PHE A 260 -3.81 14.02 9.57
C PHE A 260 -3.80 15.39 8.89
N THR A 261 -2.64 15.92 8.52
CA THR A 261 -2.56 17.11 7.65
C THR A 261 -2.70 16.75 6.16
N PHE A 262 -2.87 15.46 5.82
CA PHE A 262 -2.79 14.96 4.44
C PHE A 262 -3.97 15.34 3.55
N GLU A 263 -5.13 15.76 4.09
CA GLU A 263 -6.26 16.21 3.25
C GLU A 263 -5.86 17.41 2.38
N GLU A 264 -5.17 18.39 2.97
CA GLU A 264 -4.59 19.49 2.21
C GLU A 264 -3.57 18.94 1.20
N LEU A 265 -2.70 17.99 1.58
CA LEU A 265 -1.65 17.45 0.70
C LEU A 265 -2.21 16.74 -0.52
N GLU A 266 -3.27 15.96 -0.32
CA GLU A 266 -3.91 15.16 -1.34
C GLU A 266 -4.58 16.08 -2.38
N ASP A 267 -5.25 17.16 -1.93
CA ASP A 267 -5.76 18.24 -2.80
C ASP A 267 -4.65 18.83 -3.70
N PHE A 268 -3.45 19.07 -3.16
CA PHE A 268 -2.31 19.61 -3.92
C PHE A 268 -1.68 18.61 -4.88
N VAL A 269 -1.41 17.38 -4.43
CA VAL A 269 -0.84 16.32 -5.27
C VAL A 269 -1.79 16.00 -6.43
N GLN A 270 -3.10 15.97 -6.17
CA GLN A 270 -4.11 15.77 -7.21
C GLN A 270 -4.27 17.00 -8.12
N SER A 271 -4.09 18.23 -7.61
CA SER A 271 -4.01 19.43 -8.46
C SER A 271 -2.83 19.39 -9.45
N SER A 272 -1.69 18.82 -9.06
CA SER A 272 -0.51 18.66 -9.92
C SER A 272 -0.74 17.68 -11.07
N GLY A 273 -1.70 16.75 -10.95
CA GLY A 273 -2.10 15.85 -12.02
C GLY A 273 -2.52 16.59 -13.30
N LYS A 274 -3.15 17.76 -13.17
CA LYS A 274 -3.57 18.58 -14.32
C LYS A 274 -2.46 19.44 -14.91
N HIS A 275 -1.39 19.71 -14.17
CA HIS A 275 -0.46 20.81 -14.44
C HIS A 275 1.03 20.53 -14.12
N GLY A 276 1.46 19.27 -13.98
CA GLY A 276 2.89 18.91 -13.97
C GLY A 276 3.67 19.23 -12.68
N VAL A 277 4.98 19.00 -12.78
CA VAL A 277 6.02 18.89 -11.73
C VAL A 277 5.81 19.71 -10.45
N ILE A 278 6.00 19.01 -9.32
CA ILE A 278 6.25 19.59 -8.00
C ILE A 278 7.74 19.44 -7.69
N MET A 279 8.42 20.52 -7.25
CA MET A 279 9.80 20.48 -6.74
C MET A 279 9.83 20.68 -5.22
N MET A 280 10.30 19.68 -4.46
CA MET A 280 10.39 19.77 -3.00
C MET A 280 11.69 19.15 -2.46
N THR A 281 12.25 19.79 -1.45
CA THR A 281 13.06 19.10 -0.43
C THR A 281 12.11 18.67 0.69
N LEU A 282 12.43 17.58 1.41
CA LEU A 282 11.50 16.88 2.30
C LEU A 282 10.70 17.80 3.24
N GLY A 283 9.37 17.80 3.11
CA GLY A 283 8.44 18.61 3.92
C GLY A 283 7.28 19.19 3.09
N THR A 284 6.14 18.49 3.07
CA THR A 284 5.07 18.67 2.07
C THR A 284 3.77 19.27 2.65
N LEU A 285 3.38 20.46 2.18
CA LEU A 285 1.98 20.85 1.89
C LEU A 285 1.91 21.89 0.72
N VAL A 286 0.99 22.86 0.80
CA VAL A 286 -0.09 23.12 -0.19
C VAL A 286 -0.36 24.61 -0.48
N GLU A 287 -0.79 24.87 -1.72
CA GLU A 287 -1.35 26.10 -2.33
C GLU A 287 -0.57 27.43 -2.22
N LYS A 288 0.21 27.66 -1.17
CA LYS A 288 1.21 28.74 -1.08
C LYS A 288 2.50 28.24 -0.43
N LEU A 289 2.84 27.00 -0.74
CA LEU A 289 3.89 26.18 -0.11
C LEU A 289 4.78 25.45 -1.13
N ALA A 290 4.30 25.30 -2.36
CA ALA A 290 5.10 24.97 -3.52
C ALA A 290 4.50 25.60 -4.78
N LYS A 291 5.36 25.88 -5.76
CA LYS A 291 4.99 26.41 -7.08
C LYS A 291 4.81 25.24 -8.05
N VAL A 292 3.65 25.17 -8.70
CA VAL A 292 3.35 24.13 -9.71
C VAL A 292 3.91 24.55 -11.07
N LEU A 293 4.53 23.62 -11.81
CA LEU A 293 5.12 23.87 -13.12
C LEU A 293 4.75 22.78 -14.13
N ASP A 294 4.06 23.16 -15.20
CA ASP A 294 3.67 22.24 -16.26
C ASP A 294 4.88 21.69 -17.03
N LEU A 295 5.03 20.37 -16.99
CA LEU A 295 6.15 19.65 -17.62
C LEU A 295 6.20 19.86 -19.14
N ALA A 296 5.06 20.09 -19.80
CA ALA A 296 5.02 20.39 -21.23
C ALA A 296 5.66 21.76 -21.53
N THR A 297 5.47 22.75 -20.66
CA THR A 297 5.92 24.15 -20.84
C THR A 297 7.14 24.55 -20.00
N VAL A 298 7.61 23.69 -19.08
CA VAL A 298 8.76 23.98 -18.20
C VAL A 298 10.05 24.11 -19.00
N ASN A 299 10.78 25.19 -18.69
CA ASN A 299 12.05 25.58 -19.28
C ASN A 299 12.95 26.17 -18.18
N ARG A 300 14.17 26.59 -18.54
CA ARG A 300 15.14 27.12 -17.56
C ARG A 300 14.62 28.35 -16.81
N ASP A 301 13.91 29.23 -17.50
CA ASP A 301 13.64 30.58 -17.01
C ASP A 301 12.41 30.60 -16.08
N ASN A 302 11.31 29.92 -16.45
CA ASN A 302 10.16 29.76 -15.56
C ASN A 302 10.47 28.88 -14.33
N PHE A 303 11.36 27.90 -14.48
CA PHE A 303 11.86 27.10 -13.35
C PHE A 303 12.72 27.93 -12.38
N LEU A 304 13.61 28.80 -12.91
CA LEU A 304 14.42 29.70 -12.07
C LEU A 304 13.57 30.75 -11.34
N GLU A 305 12.53 31.26 -11.99
CA GLU A 305 11.56 32.18 -11.38
C GLU A 305 10.79 31.51 -10.24
N ALA A 306 10.22 30.32 -10.49
CA ALA A 306 9.55 29.50 -9.48
C ALA A 306 10.45 29.17 -8.27
N LEU A 307 11.71 28.82 -8.52
CA LEU A 307 12.68 28.54 -7.46
C LEU A 307 12.98 29.78 -6.62
N LYS A 308 13.12 30.96 -7.23
CA LYS A 308 13.30 32.23 -6.50
C LYS A 308 12.07 32.57 -5.67
N GLU A 309 10.87 32.40 -6.22
CA GLU A 309 9.63 32.65 -5.49
C GLU A 309 9.57 31.79 -4.21
N VAL A 310 9.72 30.47 -4.33
CA VAL A 310 9.65 29.53 -3.18
C VAL A 310 10.75 29.81 -2.14
N LEU A 311 11.95 30.24 -2.56
CA LEU A 311 13.07 30.51 -1.65
C LEU A 311 12.98 31.87 -0.93
N TYR A 312 12.45 32.90 -1.59
CA TYR A 312 12.51 34.27 -1.09
C TYR A 312 11.17 34.84 -0.62
N GLU A 313 10.02 34.33 -1.07
CA GLU A 313 8.72 34.78 -0.57
C GLU A 313 8.43 34.23 0.84
N PRO A 314 8.33 35.08 1.88
CA PRO A 314 8.24 34.62 3.27
C PRO A 314 7.00 33.77 3.56
N SER A 315 5.93 33.91 2.78
CA SER A 315 4.67 33.17 2.97
C SER A 315 4.86 31.65 2.91
N TYR A 316 5.77 31.18 2.04
CA TYR A 316 6.12 29.76 1.93
C TYR A 316 6.74 29.27 3.25
N ARG A 317 7.73 30.01 3.77
CA ARG A 317 8.43 29.63 5.02
C ARG A 317 7.53 29.69 6.24
N GLU A 318 6.72 30.73 6.41
CA GLU A 318 5.88 30.87 7.59
C GLU A 318 4.75 29.83 7.62
N LYS A 319 4.14 29.52 6.47
CA LYS A 319 3.20 28.39 6.39
C LYS A 319 3.87 27.04 6.70
N MET A 320 5.09 26.78 6.23
CA MET A 320 5.81 25.55 6.57
C MET A 320 6.09 25.43 8.07
N LYS A 321 6.31 26.54 8.78
CA LYS A 321 6.43 26.53 10.25
C LYS A 321 5.12 26.18 10.93
N VAL A 322 4.00 26.77 10.50
CA VAL A 322 2.66 26.46 11.05
C VAL A 322 2.36 24.98 10.87
N LEU A 323 2.50 24.46 9.65
CA LEU A 323 2.37 23.03 9.37
C LEU A 323 3.31 22.18 10.24
N SER A 324 4.59 22.53 10.30
CA SER A 324 5.56 21.78 11.10
C SER A 324 5.24 21.84 12.60
N SER A 325 4.50 22.84 13.08
CA SER A 325 4.02 22.85 14.46
C SER A 325 2.85 21.89 14.66
N LEU A 326 1.85 21.91 13.76
CA LEU A 326 0.71 20.98 13.79
C LEU A 326 1.14 19.52 13.66
N HIS A 327 1.98 19.20 12.67
CA HIS A 327 2.50 17.84 12.48
C HIS A 327 3.33 17.35 13.67
N ARG A 328 4.00 18.24 14.42
CA ARG A 328 4.78 17.88 15.62
C ARG A 328 3.95 17.87 16.91
N ASP A 329 2.74 18.40 16.90
CA ASP A 329 1.82 18.42 18.03
C ASP A 329 1.09 17.07 18.15
N GLN A 330 1.88 16.04 18.47
CA GLN A 330 1.43 14.67 18.65
C GLN A 330 1.90 14.16 20.02
N PRO A 331 1.08 13.35 20.74
CA PRO A 331 1.42 12.86 22.08
C PRO A 331 2.60 11.85 22.09
N MET A 332 2.94 11.28 20.93
CA MET A 332 4.07 10.39 20.71
C MET A 332 4.67 10.68 19.33
N LYS A 333 6.00 10.53 19.17
CA LYS A 333 6.62 10.66 17.86
C LYS A 333 6.20 9.49 16.96
N PRO A 334 6.02 9.68 15.64
CA PRO A 334 5.63 8.60 14.72
C PRO A 334 6.55 7.37 14.77
N LEU A 335 7.86 7.57 14.97
CA LEU A 335 8.83 6.46 15.08
C LEU A 335 8.66 5.68 16.39
N ASP A 336 8.50 6.37 17.53
CA ASP A 336 8.22 5.73 18.83
C ASP A 336 6.91 4.92 18.77
N TRP A 337 5.89 5.45 18.09
CA TRP A 337 4.60 4.79 17.86
C TRP A 337 4.74 3.53 16.99
N ALA A 338 5.52 3.60 15.90
CA ALA A 338 5.82 2.43 15.07
C ALA A 338 6.57 1.34 15.84
N MET A 339 7.57 1.72 16.64
CA MET A 339 8.31 0.79 17.51
C MET A 339 7.40 0.12 18.53
N PHE A 340 6.55 0.89 19.21
CA PHE A 340 5.58 0.34 20.16
C PHE A 340 4.74 -0.79 19.55
N TRP A 341 4.22 -0.60 18.33
CA TRP A 341 3.40 -1.60 17.65
C TRP A 341 4.19 -2.80 17.11
N ILE A 342 5.40 -2.60 16.58
CA ILE A 342 6.30 -3.71 16.18
C ILE A 342 6.63 -4.57 17.40
N GLU A 343 7.09 -3.95 18.49
CA GLU A 343 7.37 -4.64 19.74
C GLU A 343 6.10 -5.25 20.36
N PHE A 344 4.92 -4.65 20.17
CA PHE A 344 3.65 -5.21 20.65
C PHE A 344 3.31 -6.53 19.96
N ALA A 345 3.39 -6.58 18.62
CA ALA A 345 3.20 -7.81 17.86
C ALA A 345 4.23 -8.88 18.25
N MET A 346 5.48 -8.47 18.47
CA MET A 346 6.56 -9.34 18.93
C MET A 346 6.27 -9.95 20.32
N ARG A 347 5.92 -9.12 21.30
CA ARG A 347 5.63 -9.53 22.69
C ARG A 347 4.43 -10.46 22.82
N HIS A 348 3.40 -10.25 22.01
CA HIS A 348 2.14 -11.02 22.07
C HIS A 348 2.06 -12.15 21.03
N LYS A 349 3.13 -12.37 20.24
CA LYS A 349 3.18 -13.36 19.15
C LYS A 349 2.02 -13.20 18.16
N GLY A 350 1.84 -11.96 17.72
CA GLY A 350 0.77 -11.51 16.82
C GLY A 350 -0.21 -10.57 17.50
N ALA A 351 -1.23 -10.15 16.74
CA ALA A 351 -2.26 -9.21 17.17
C ALA A 351 -3.64 -9.62 16.64
N ALA A 352 -3.91 -10.93 16.53
CA ALA A 352 -5.17 -11.48 16.02
C ALA A 352 -6.44 -10.93 16.70
N HIS A 353 -6.34 -10.43 17.93
CA HIS A 353 -7.42 -9.79 18.69
C HIS A 353 -7.76 -8.36 18.22
N LEU A 354 -6.91 -7.72 17.40
CA LEU A 354 -7.16 -6.43 16.76
C LEU A 354 -7.73 -6.55 15.35
N ARG A 355 -7.80 -7.78 14.78
CA ARG A 355 -8.30 -8.00 13.42
C ARG A 355 -9.80 -7.69 13.33
N THR A 356 -10.18 -7.03 12.24
CA THR A 356 -11.57 -6.65 11.97
C THR A 356 -12.45 -7.88 11.74
N GLU A 357 -13.73 -7.80 12.13
CA GLU A 357 -14.69 -8.89 11.85
C GLU A 357 -14.90 -9.11 10.35
N SER A 358 -14.60 -8.12 9.49
CA SER A 358 -14.62 -8.27 8.02
C SER A 358 -13.71 -9.40 7.52
N TYR A 359 -12.59 -9.68 8.20
CA TYR A 359 -11.69 -10.80 7.88
C TYR A 359 -12.35 -12.17 8.03
N LYS A 360 -13.34 -12.31 8.92
CA LYS A 360 -14.04 -13.57 9.20
C LYS A 360 -15.28 -13.77 8.32
N MET A 361 -15.51 -12.89 7.33
CA MET A 361 -16.70 -12.92 6.47
C MET A 361 -16.38 -13.54 5.12
N SER A 362 -17.27 -14.42 4.64
CA SER A 362 -17.23 -14.86 3.25
C SER A 362 -17.52 -13.69 2.31
N THR A 363 -17.00 -13.77 1.08
CA THR A 363 -17.20 -12.77 0.01
C THR A 363 -18.68 -12.40 -0.19
N SER A 364 -19.58 -13.39 -0.09
CA SER A 364 -21.03 -13.19 -0.18
C SER A 364 -21.57 -12.25 0.89
N ARG A 365 -21.13 -12.41 2.15
CA ARG A 365 -21.55 -11.57 3.27
C ARG A 365 -20.89 -10.19 3.20
N TYR A 366 -19.58 -10.14 2.93
CA TYR A 366 -18.83 -8.88 2.86
C TYR A 366 -19.39 -7.92 1.80
N HIS A 367 -19.80 -8.42 0.63
CA HIS A 367 -20.44 -7.63 -0.42
C HIS A 367 -21.98 -7.67 -0.41
N SER A 368 -22.61 -8.27 0.60
CA SER A 368 -24.08 -8.40 0.71
C SER A 368 -24.76 -8.97 -0.54
N ILE A 369 -24.11 -9.96 -1.18
CA ILE A 369 -24.57 -10.58 -2.45
C ILE A 369 -25.89 -11.33 -2.24
N ASP A 370 -26.05 -11.95 -1.08
CA ASP A 370 -27.28 -12.60 -0.61
C ASP A 370 -28.45 -11.60 -0.48
N VAL A 371 -28.21 -10.44 0.15
CA VAL A 371 -29.19 -9.36 0.26
C VAL A 371 -29.54 -8.79 -1.12
N ALA A 372 -28.55 -8.56 -1.99
CA ALA A 372 -28.78 -8.07 -3.35
C ALA A 372 -29.60 -9.06 -4.19
N ALA A 373 -29.32 -10.36 -4.10
CA ALA A 373 -30.08 -11.41 -4.76
C ALA A 373 -31.53 -11.50 -4.24
N PHE A 374 -31.73 -11.38 -2.92
CA PHE A 374 -33.06 -11.33 -2.31
C PHE A 374 -33.88 -10.12 -2.79
N LEU A 375 -33.28 -8.92 -2.77
CA LEU A 375 -33.95 -7.70 -3.26
C LEU A 375 -34.30 -7.79 -4.76
N LEU A 376 -33.41 -8.35 -5.58
CA LEU A 376 -33.67 -8.60 -6.99
C LEU A 376 -34.85 -9.57 -7.18
N ALA A 377 -34.91 -10.66 -6.41
CA ALA A 377 -36.01 -11.62 -6.45
C ALA A 377 -37.37 -10.97 -6.08
N VAL A 378 -37.39 -10.07 -5.09
CA VAL A 378 -38.59 -9.29 -4.72
C VAL A 378 -39.04 -8.39 -5.86
N VAL A 379 -38.12 -7.67 -6.52
CA VAL A 379 -38.45 -6.82 -7.68
C VAL A 379 -39.00 -7.66 -8.84
N LEU A 380 -38.38 -8.79 -9.15
CA LEU A 380 -38.85 -9.70 -10.21
C LEU A 380 -40.24 -10.29 -9.90
N LEU A 381 -40.52 -10.61 -8.63
CA LEU A 381 -41.83 -11.08 -8.20
C LEU A 381 -42.91 -10.00 -8.38
N ILE A 382 -42.63 -8.75 -7.98
CA ILE A 382 -43.54 -7.62 -8.16
C ILE A 382 -43.84 -7.40 -9.65
N LEU A 383 -42.80 -7.41 -10.50
CA LEU A 383 -42.97 -7.31 -11.96
C LEU A 383 -43.80 -8.46 -12.54
N ALA A 384 -43.55 -9.70 -12.11
CA ALA A 384 -44.32 -10.86 -12.54
C ALA A 384 -45.81 -10.76 -12.16
N VAL A 385 -46.12 -10.32 -10.93
CA VAL A 385 -47.49 -10.08 -10.46
C VAL A 385 -48.16 -8.96 -11.24
N LEU A 386 -47.48 -7.85 -11.51
CA LEU A 386 -48.00 -6.76 -12.34
C LEU A 386 -48.29 -7.22 -13.77
N ILE A 387 -47.37 -7.96 -14.40
CA ILE A 387 -47.56 -8.53 -15.75
C ILE A 387 -48.74 -9.52 -15.76
N ALA A 388 -48.88 -10.36 -14.73
CA ALA A 388 -50.00 -11.30 -14.61
C ALA A 388 -51.33 -10.56 -14.43
N ALA A 389 -51.38 -9.51 -13.60
CA ALA A 389 -52.56 -8.68 -13.40
C ALA A 389 -52.97 -7.94 -14.68
N VAL A 390 -52.01 -7.36 -15.42
CA VAL A 390 -52.26 -6.72 -16.72
C VAL A 390 -52.78 -7.73 -17.74
N LYS A 391 -52.15 -8.92 -17.84
CA LYS A 391 -52.64 -10.00 -18.72
C LYS A 391 -54.06 -10.47 -18.35
N PHE A 392 -54.36 -10.60 -17.06
CA PHE A 392 -55.68 -10.98 -16.55
C PHE A 392 -56.73 -9.92 -16.88
N LEU A 393 -56.44 -8.63 -16.63
CA LEU A 393 -57.31 -7.52 -16.97
C LEU A 393 -57.54 -7.42 -18.48
N TRP A 394 -56.47 -7.53 -19.28
CA TRP A 394 -56.56 -7.55 -20.75
C TRP A 394 -57.44 -8.69 -21.24
N HIS A 395 -57.24 -9.91 -20.74
CA HIS A 395 -58.08 -11.06 -21.09
C HIS A 395 -59.54 -10.84 -20.67
N ARG A 396 -59.79 -10.31 -19.46
CA ARG A 396 -61.15 -10.03 -18.97
C ARG A 396 -61.87 -8.93 -19.76
N LEU A 397 -61.15 -7.93 -20.25
CA LEU A 397 -61.70 -6.83 -21.05
C LEU A 397 -61.92 -7.24 -22.51
N PHE A 398 -60.91 -7.79 -23.18
CA PHE A 398 -60.96 -8.05 -24.62
C PHE A 398 -61.54 -9.42 -25.01
N TYR A 399 -61.50 -10.43 -24.14
CA TYR A 399 -62.09 -11.74 -24.44
C TYR A 399 -63.62 -11.77 -24.23
N LYS A 400 -64.17 -10.80 -23.48
CA LYS A 400 -65.62 -10.61 -23.37
C LYS A 400 -66.27 -10.02 -24.64
N VAL A 401 -65.51 -9.32 -25.47
CA VAL A 401 -66.00 -8.67 -26.71
C VAL A 401 -66.25 -9.68 -27.84
N LYS A 402 -65.81 -10.94 -27.68
CA LYS A 402 -65.91 -11.98 -28.72
C LYS A 402 -67.07 -12.97 -28.50
N LYS A 403 -68.13 -12.53 -27.80
CA LYS A 403 -69.27 -13.38 -27.40
C LYS A 403 -70.63 -12.66 -27.44
N GLU A 404 -70.83 -11.86 -28.50
CA GLU A 404 -72.12 -11.46 -29.05
C GLU A 404 -72.19 -11.97 -30.50
#